data_AF-B0ECI8-F1
#
_entry.id   AF-B0ECI8-F1
#
_cell.length_a   1.000
_cell.length_b   1.000
_cell.length_c   1.000
_cell.angle_alpha   90.00
_cell.angle_beta   90.00
_cell.angle_gamma   90.00
#
_symmetry.space_group_name_H-M   'P 1'
#
loop_
_entity.id
_entity.type
_entity.pdbx_description
1 polymer ?
#
loop_
_entity_poly.entity_id
_entity_poly.type
_entity_poly.pdbx_seq_one_letter_code
_entity_poly.pdbx_strand_id
1 'polypeptide(L)'
;MIALFLCIALASAKLGIDVSQPTSTSSFTCLRNKGFTTMVIVGQYSLKVKRVWFDIEGTWTSSASTNQRYLMEMMNEARAIGIVHGIYGSKYYWGNLFGSSYKYAYASSTPLWYPHYDNSPSFSDFSSFGGWTSPSMKQYRGDVSICSAGVDYNYKP
;
A
#
# COMPACT_ATOMS: atom_id res chain seq x y z
N MET A 1 -29.03 2.01 -36.85
CA MET A 1 -28.56 1.52 -35.53
C MET A 1 -27.07 1.78 -35.45
N ILE A 2 -26.64 2.75 -34.64
CA ILE A 2 -25.21 3.05 -34.42
C ILE A 2 -24.77 2.17 -33.24
N ALA A 3 -23.88 1.22 -33.49
CA ALA A 3 -23.31 0.38 -32.44
C ALA A 3 -22.24 1.19 -31.68
N LEU A 4 -22.55 1.53 -30.43
CA LEU A 4 -21.61 2.17 -29.50
C LEU A 4 -20.64 1.10 -28.99
N PHE A 5 -19.42 1.06 -29.54
CA PHE A 5 -18.35 0.21 -29.01
C PHE A 5 -17.87 0.79 -27.68
N LEU A 6 -18.36 0.22 -26.57
CA LEU A 6 -17.84 0.49 -25.24
C LEU A 6 -16.44 -0.14 -25.12
N CYS A 7 -15.40 0.68 -25.28
CA CYS A 7 -14.02 0.25 -25.09
C CYS A 7 -13.78 0.07 -23.58
N ILE A 8 -14.13 -1.09 -23.04
CA ILE A 8 -13.78 -1.47 -21.66
C ILE A 8 -12.27 -1.70 -21.67
N ALA A 9 -11.51 -0.70 -21.22
CA ALA A 9 -10.11 -0.92 -20.87
C ALA A 9 -10.08 -1.92 -19.71
N LEU A 10 -9.75 -3.18 -20.01
CA LEU A 10 -9.47 -4.19 -19.00
C LEU A 10 -8.25 -3.70 -18.21
N ALA A 11 -8.49 -3.11 -17.03
CA ALA A 11 -7.44 -2.88 -16.06
C ALA A 11 -6.87 -4.25 -15.68
N SER A 12 -5.69 -4.56 -16.21
CA SER A 12 -4.98 -5.80 -15.90
C SER A 12 -4.41 -5.68 -14.50
N ALA A 13 -4.94 -6.51 -13.60
CA ALA A 13 -4.44 -6.62 -12.24
C ALA A 13 -2.94 -6.92 -12.23
N LYS A 14 -2.20 -6.12 -11.46
CA LYS A 14 -0.75 -6.20 -11.30
C LYS A 14 -0.45 -6.83 -9.95
N LEU A 15 0.36 -7.89 -9.99
CA LEU A 15 1.02 -8.40 -8.81
C LEU A 15 2.27 -7.58 -8.52
N GLY A 16 2.45 -7.23 -7.26
CA GLY A 16 3.60 -6.49 -6.77
C GLY A 16 4.27 -7.21 -5.62
N ILE A 17 5.47 -6.76 -5.28
CA ILE A 17 6.18 -7.15 -4.08
C ILE A 17 6.70 -5.91 -3.36
N ASP A 18 6.87 -6.02 -2.06
CA ASP A 18 7.73 -5.13 -1.30
C ASP A 18 8.86 -5.95 -0.67
N VAL A 19 10.02 -5.32 -0.57
CA VAL A 19 11.30 -5.98 -0.30
C VAL A 19 11.98 -5.23 0.83
N SER A 20 12.14 -5.90 1.96
CA SER A 20 12.57 -5.32 3.23
C SER A 20 14.08 -5.43 3.50
N GLN A 21 14.87 -5.88 2.51
CA GLN A 21 16.32 -6.04 2.62
C GLN A 21 17.09 -5.63 1.35
N PRO A 22 18.41 -5.36 1.44
CA PRO A 22 19.26 -5.18 0.28
C PRO A 22 19.12 -6.37 -0.69
N THR A 23 18.87 -6.07 -1.97
CA THR A 23 18.54 -7.06 -2.98
C THR A 23 19.47 -6.92 -4.17
N SER A 24 20.06 -8.04 -4.62
CA SER A 24 21.02 -8.01 -5.73
C SER A 24 20.37 -7.72 -7.10
N THR A 25 21.15 -7.33 -8.10
CA THR A 25 20.67 -7.11 -9.48
C THR A 25 20.11 -8.37 -10.11
N SER A 26 20.68 -9.54 -9.81
CA SER A 26 20.20 -10.84 -10.28
C SER A 26 18.88 -11.22 -9.63
N SER A 27 18.73 -10.99 -8.32
CA SER A 27 17.46 -11.14 -7.61
C SER A 27 16.37 -10.25 -8.21
N PHE A 28 16.68 -8.96 -8.44
CA PHE A 28 15.76 -8.02 -9.09
C PHE A 28 15.33 -8.49 -10.49
N THR A 29 16.29 -8.93 -11.31
CA THR A 29 16.02 -9.46 -12.65
C THR A 29 15.14 -10.71 -12.61
N CYS A 30 15.42 -11.62 -11.67
CA CYS A 30 14.61 -12.82 -11.44
C CYS A 30 13.16 -12.47 -11.08
N LEU A 31 12.94 -11.52 -10.16
CA LEU A 31 11.60 -11.09 -9.75
C LEU A 31 10.83 -10.49 -10.92
N ARG A 32 11.49 -9.68 -11.77
CA ARG A 32 10.89 -9.15 -13.00
C ARG A 32 10.51 -10.24 -13.99
N ASN A 33 11.38 -11.23 -14.19
CA ASN A 33 11.12 -12.35 -15.10
C ASN A 33 9.96 -13.24 -14.61
N LYS A 34 9.66 -13.23 -13.30
CA LYS A 34 8.50 -13.88 -12.70
C LYS A 34 7.20 -13.09 -12.83
N GLY A 35 7.21 -11.94 -13.50
CA GLY A 35 6.01 -11.15 -13.78
C GLY A 35 5.67 -10.10 -12.72
N PHE A 36 6.50 -9.90 -11.70
CA PHE A 36 6.32 -8.80 -10.76
C PHE A 36 6.68 -7.48 -11.44
N THR A 37 5.69 -6.59 -11.57
CA THR A 37 5.84 -5.31 -12.30
C THR A 37 5.84 -4.09 -11.39
N THR A 38 5.48 -4.27 -10.12
CA THR A 38 5.51 -3.24 -9.08
C THR A 38 6.38 -3.74 -7.93
N MET A 39 7.42 -2.99 -7.56
CA MET A 39 8.36 -3.36 -6.50
C MET A 39 8.65 -2.15 -5.60
N VAL A 40 8.61 -2.34 -4.28
CA VAL A 40 9.15 -1.39 -3.29
C VAL A 40 10.44 -1.99 -2.74
N ILE A 41 11.58 -1.31 -2.91
CA ILE A 41 12.89 -1.81 -2.47
C ILE A 41 13.60 -0.69 -1.71
N VAL A 42 13.99 -0.95 -0.45
CA VAL A 42 14.79 -0.01 0.34
C VAL A 42 16.27 -0.36 0.19
N GLY A 43 17.01 0.50 -0.52
CA GLY A 43 18.48 0.48 -0.54
C GLY A 43 19.15 -0.08 -1.81
N GLN A 44 20.31 0.52 -2.10
CA GLN A 44 21.32 0.19 -3.13
C GLN A 44 21.14 0.68 -4.57
N TYR A 45 19.98 1.15 -5.01
CA TYR A 45 19.78 1.63 -6.39
C TYR A 45 19.15 3.02 -6.47
N SER A 46 19.53 3.80 -7.49
CA SER A 46 18.89 5.07 -7.90
C SER A 46 17.49 4.85 -8.48
N LEU A 47 16.61 4.15 -7.75
CA LEU A 47 15.23 3.95 -8.14
C LEU A 47 14.49 5.28 -8.03
N LYS A 48 13.79 5.65 -9.11
CA LYS A 48 12.82 6.76 -9.06
C LYS A 48 11.64 6.31 -8.22
N VAL A 49 11.66 6.66 -6.92
CA VAL A 49 10.55 6.44 -6.00
C VAL A 49 9.35 7.23 -6.51
N LYS A 50 8.31 6.53 -6.97
CA LYS A 50 7.07 7.15 -7.48
C LYS A 50 6.07 7.49 -6.39
N ARG A 51 6.13 6.78 -5.26
CA ARG A 51 5.24 6.96 -4.11
C ARG A 51 5.93 6.49 -2.83
N VAL A 52 5.77 7.26 -1.77
CA VAL A 52 6.08 6.83 -0.40
C VAL A 52 4.80 6.30 0.25
N TRP A 53 4.88 5.13 0.88
CA TRP A 53 3.79 4.60 1.69
C TRP A 53 4.15 4.78 3.16
N PHE A 54 3.30 5.50 3.90
CA PHE A 54 3.47 5.66 5.33
C PHE A 54 2.88 4.46 6.04
N ASP A 55 3.72 3.74 6.75
CA ASP A 55 3.36 2.54 7.50
C ASP A 55 2.73 2.92 8.85
N ILE A 56 1.44 2.60 9.00
CA ILE A 56 0.63 2.96 10.17
C ILE A 56 0.23 1.69 10.92
N GLU A 57 1.18 1.19 11.70
CA GLU A 57 1.01 0.02 12.55
C GLU A 57 1.85 0.09 13.83
N GLY A 58 1.80 -0.99 14.63
CA GLY A 58 2.58 -1.13 15.85
C GLY A 58 2.03 -0.35 17.03
N THR A 59 2.94 0.05 17.91
CA THR A 59 2.62 0.73 19.18
C THR A 59 2.93 2.22 19.06
N TRP A 60 1.91 3.07 19.16
CA TRP A 60 2.08 4.52 19.28
C TRP A 60 1.68 4.96 20.69
N THR A 61 1.51 6.27 20.89
CA THR A 61 0.99 6.78 22.15
C THR A 61 -0.42 6.24 22.42
N SER A 62 -0.82 6.16 23.69
CA SER A 62 -2.17 5.77 24.08
C SER A 62 -3.23 6.84 23.80
N SER A 63 -2.82 8.06 23.40
CA SER A 63 -3.72 9.18 23.15
C SER A 63 -4.13 9.22 21.68
N ALA A 64 -5.37 8.81 21.39
CA ALA A 64 -5.92 8.86 20.04
C ALA A 64 -5.84 10.26 19.42
N SER A 65 -6.15 11.32 20.18
CA SER A 65 -6.07 12.70 19.68
C SER A 65 -4.63 13.14 19.35
N THR A 66 -3.64 12.68 20.11
CA THR A 66 -2.22 12.94 19.82
C THR A 66 -1.79 12.22 18.55
N ASN A 67 -2.16 10.94 18.40
CA ASN A 67 -1.86 10.16 17.20
C ASN A 67 -2.53 10.76 15.95
N GLN A 68 -3.79 11.19 16.05
CA GLN A 68 -4.52 11.86 14.98
C GLN A 68 -3.82 13.15 14.52
N ARG A 69 -3.38 13.98 15.48
CA ARG A 69 -2.64 15.21 15.18
C ARG A 69 -1.31 14.90 14.48
N TYR A 70 -0.54 13.96 15.01
CA TYR A 70 0.72 13.53 14.42
C TYR A 70 0.56 13.04 12.97
N LEU A 71 -0.45 12.19 12.72
CA LEU A 71 -0.77 11.73 11.37
C LEU A 71 -1.07 12.92 10.44
N MET A 72 -1.89 13.87 10.90
CA MET A 72 -2.25 15.03 10.10
C MET A 72 -1.04 15.91 9.76
N GLU A 73 -0.17 16.19 10.74
CA GLU A 73 1.05 16.96 10.56
C GLU A 73 2.01 16.28 9.57
N MET A 74 2.26 14.98 9.75
CA MET A 74 3.11 14.19 8.87
C MET A 74 2.59 14.16 7.43
N MET A 75 1.28 13.96 7.23
CA MET A 75 0.68 13.96 5.89
C MET A 75 0.62 15.37 5.26
N ASN A 76 0.45 16.41 6.08
CA ASN A 76 0.51 17.80 5.61
C ASN A 76 1.91 18.14 5.08
N GLU A 77 2.95 17.76 5.82
CA GLU A 77 4.32 17.99 5.40
C GLU A 77 4.63 17.24 4.10
N ALA A 78 4.27 15.96 4.02
CA ALA A 78 4.44 15.17 2.80
C ALA A 78 3.80 15.84 1.56
N ARG A 79 2.61 16.44 1.72
CA ARG A 79 1.98 17.25 0.66
C ARG A 79 2.74 18.53 0.36
N ALA A 80 3.17 19.27 1.38
CA ALA A 80 3.86 20.55 1.23
C ALA A 80 5.17 20.41 0.44
N ILE A 81 5.92 19.33 0.68
CA ILE A 81 7.18 19.05 -0.04
C ILE A 81 6.98 18.26 -1.34
N GLY A 82 5.73 18.02 -1.76
CA GLY A 82 5.43 17.40 -3.04
C GLY A 82 5.67 15.89 -3.11
N ILE A 83 5.75 15.19 -1.97
CA ILE A 83 5.81 13.72 -1.96
C ILE A 83 4.46 13.16 -2.39
N VAL A 84 4.47 12.42 -3.50
CA VAL A 84 3.37 11.51 -3.85
C VAL A 84 3.33 10.41 -2.80
N HIS A 85 2.24 10.32 -2.05
CA HIS A 85 2.15 9.41 -0.91
C HIS A 85 0.90 8.51 -0.93
N GLY A 86 0.88 7.54 -0.04
CA GLY A 86 -0.24 6.69 0.34
C GLY A 86 -0.07 6.23 1.80
N ILE A 87 -1.10 5.59 2.34
CA ILE A 87 -1.06 5.01 3.69
C ILE A 87 -1.11 3.49 3.58
N TYR A 88 -0.16 2.82 4.24
CA TYR A 88 -0.27 1.41 4.57
C TYR A 88 -0.89 1.29 5.98
N GLY A 89 -1.91 0.46 6.15
CA GLY A 89 -2.50 0.25 7.47
C GLY A 89 -3.75 -0.64 7.46
N SER A 90 -3.98 -1.29 8.60
CA SER A 90 -5.13 -2.18 8.80
C SER A 90 -6.27 -1.50 9.56
N LYS A 91 -7.50 -2.00 9.39
CA LYS A 91 -8.66 -1.55 10.18
C LYS A 91 -8.44 -1.71 11.69
N TYR A 92 -7.72 -2.77 12.09
CA TYR A 92 -7.36 -3.05 13.48
C TYR A 92 -6.45 -1.96 14.05
N TYR A 93 -5.30 -1.69 13.41
CA TYR A 93 -4.38 -0.65 13.87
C TYR A 93 -5.03 0.72 13.80
N TRP A 94 -5.80 1.01 12.75
CA TRP A 94 -6.52 2.28 12.65
C TRP A 94 -7.44 2.53 13.86
N GLY A 95 -8.24 1.53 14.24
CA GLY A 95 -9.13 1.60 15.39
C GLY A 95 -8.38 1.79 16.71
N ASN A 96 -7.26 1.08 16.90
CA ASN A 96 -6.45 1.16 18.11
C ASN A 96 -5.69 2.49 18.23
N LEU A 97 -5.15 3.00 17.13
CA LEU A 97 -4.29 4.19 17.12
C LEU A 97 -5.09 5.49 17.12
N PHE A 98 -6.18 5.56 16.37
CA PHE A 98 -6.93 6.79 16.16
C PHE A 98 -8.37 6.74 16.66
N GLY A 99 -8.86 5.58 17.08
CA GLY A 99 -10.27 5.36 17.38
C GLY A 99 -11.05 4.93 16.13
N SER A 100 -11.97 3.99 16.31
CA SER A 100 -12.73 3.35 15.21
C SER A 100 -13.62 4.32 14.42
N SER A 101 -14.03 5.43 15.03
CA SER A 101 -14.85 6.48 14.40
C SER A 101 -14.02 7.56 13.68
N TYR A 102 -12.69 7.59 13.85
CA TYR A 102 -11.86 8.60 13.24
C TYR A 102 -11.81 8.44 11.72
N LYS A 103 -12.15 9.52 11.03
CA LYS A 103 -12.06 9.64 9.57
C LYS A 103 -10.92 10.58 9.22
N TYR A 104 -9.98 10.10 8.44
CA TYR A 104 -8.93 10.94 7.89
C TYR A 104 -9.52 11.81 6.78
N ALA A 105 -9.37 13.13 6.93
CA ALA A 105 -10.02 14.11 6.06
C ALA A 105 -9.66 13.97 4.57
N TYR A 106 -8.48 13.43 4.26
CA TYR A 106 -7.99 13.27 2.89
C TYR A 106 -8.02 11.81 2.40
N ALA A 107 -8.78 10.92 3.07
CA ALA A 107 -8.87 9.52 2.66
C ALA A 107 -9.31 9.34 1.20
N SER A 108 -10.15 10.24 0.66
CA SER A 108 -10.60 10.19 -0.75
C SER A 108 -9.50 10.47 -1.77
N SER A 109 -8.43 11.19 -1.39
CA SER A 109 -7.30 11.55 -2.26
C SER A 109 -5.98 10.87 -1.88
N THR A 110 -5.93 10.18 -0.74
CA THR A 110 -4.78 9.39 -0.29
C THR A 110 -5.04 7.90 -0.57
N PRO A 111 -4.26 7.22 -1.42
CA PRO A 111 -4.45 5.80 -1.67
C PRO A 111 -4.16 4.96 -0.42
N LEU A 112 -4.92 3.87 -0.26
CA LEU A 112 -4.78 2.92 0.86
C LEU A 112 -4.16 1.60 0.38
N TRP A 113 -3.17 1.11 1.12
CA TRP A 113 -2.60 -0.22 1.02
C TRP A 113 -2.92 -0.96 2.31
N TYR A 114 -3.81 -1.94 2.29
CA TYR A 114 -4.20 -2.64 3.52
C TYR A 114 -3.59 -4.05 3.59
N PRO A 115 -3.10 -4.50 4.75
CA PRO A 115 -2.69 -5.89 4.92
C PRO A 115 -3.88 -6.76 5.32
N HIS A 116 -3.98 -7.92 4.69
CA HIS A 116 -4.74 -9.06 5.20
C HIS A 116 -4.19 -10.34 4.55
N TYR A 117 -3.49 -11.15 5.34
CA TYR A 117 -2.72 -12.30 4.86
C TYR A 117 -3.58 -13.55 4.67
N ASP A 118 -4.52 -13.48 3.73
CA ASP A 118 -5.48 -14.54 3.39
C ASP A 118 -5.08 -15.35 2.14
N ASN A 119 -3.91 -15.09 1.56
CA ASN A 119 -3.45 -15.65 0.29
C ASN A 119 -4.34 -15.31 -0.92
N SER A 120 -5.26 -14.34 -0.80
CA SER A 120 -6.20 -13.94 -1.85
C SER A 120 -5.80 -12.60 -2.48
N PRO A 121 -5.37 -12.58 -3.76
CA PRO A 121 -5.05 -11.34 -4.48
C PRO A 121 -6.32 -10.67 -5.00
N SER A 122 -7.18 -10.24 -4.07
CA SER A 122 -8.44 -9.55 -4.37
C SER A 122 -8.80 -8.61 -3.22
N PHE A 123 -9.79 -7.73 -3.43
CA PHE A 123 -10.33 -6.84 -2.38
C PHE A 123 -11.68 -7.31 -1.82
N SER A 124 -12.09 -8.55 -2.09
CA SER A 124 -13.42 -9.04 -1.70
C SER A 124 -13.66 -9.07 -0.19
N ASP A 125 -12.58 -9.10 0.59
CA ASP A 125 -12.57 -9.10 2.05
C ASP A 125 -12.48 -7.68 2.66
N PHE A 126 -12.29 -6.64 1.84
CA PHE A 126 -12.09 -5.29 2.34
C PHE A 126 -13.34 -4.76 3.07
N SER A 127 -13.13 -4.16 4.23
CA SER A 127 -14.15 -3.45 4.99
C SER A 127 -13.73 -2.00 5.20
N SER A 128 -14.60 -1.04 4.88
CA SER A 128 -14.31 0.39 5.02
C SER A 128 -13.88 0.79 6.44
N PHE A 129 -12.90 1.68 6.52
CA PHE A 129 -12.43 2.33 7.75
C PHE A 129 -11.72 3.64 7.42
N GLY A 130 -11.52 4.52 8.40
CA GLY A 130 -10.67 5.71 8.24
C GLY A 130 -11.12 6.73 7.19
N GLY A 131 -12.30 6.56 6.58
CA GLY A 131 -12.78 7.35 5.46
C GLY A 131 -12.58 6.70 4.09
N TRP A 132 -11.85 5.59 3.99
CA TRP A 132 -11.69 4.82 2.76
C TRP A 132 -12.88 3.89 2.51
N THR A 133 -13.45 3.97 1.31
CA THR A 133 -14.51 3.08 0.82
C THR A 133 -13.96 1.95 -0.06
N SER A 134 -12.75 2.12 -0.61
CA SER A 134 -12.05 1.11 -1.40
C SER A 134 -10.54 1.27 -1.26
N PRO A 135 -9.76 0.18 -1.21
CA PRO A 135 -8.31 0.24 -1.17
C PRO A 135 -7.73 0.39 -2.59
N SER A 136 -6.46 0.79 -2.66
CA SER A 136 -5.68 0.84 -3.90
C SER A 136 -4.71 -0.34 -4.04
N MET A 137 -4.35 -0.99 -2.94
CA MET A 137 -3.44 -2.12 -2.89
C MET A 137 -3.75 -3.00 -1.67
N LYS A 138 -3.44 -4.29 -1.74
CA LYS A 138 -3.52 -5.24 -0.62
C LYS A 138 -2.19 -5.97 -0.47
N GLN A 139 -1.65 -6.07 0.74
CA GLN A 139 -0.60 -7.05 1.06
C GLN A 139 -1.30 -8.34 1.52
N TYR A 140 -1.18 -9.41 0.75
CA TYR A 140 -2.02 -10.61 0.92
C TYR A 140 -1.24 -11.85 1.36
N ARG A 141 0.10 -11.77 1.40
CA ARG A 141 0.97 -12.85 1.87
C ARG A 141 2.34 -12.29 2.24
N GLY A 142 2.76 -12.47 3.49
CA GLY A 142 4.09 -12.07 3.95
C GLY A 142 5.10 -13.23 4.02
N ASP A 143 6.33 -12.91 4.43
CA ASP A 143 7.42 -13.85 4.76
C ASP A 143 7.78 -14.80 3.60
N VAL A 144 7.65 -14.34 2.36
CA VAL A 144 7.95 -15.18 1.18
C VAL A 144 9.43 -15.06 0.83
N SER A 145 10.11 -16.19 0.66
CA SER A 145 11.46 -16.22 0.10
C SER A 145 11.41 -16.64 -1.38
N ILE A 146 11.82 -15.75 -2.27
CA ILE A 146 11.90 -16.02 -3.72
C ILE A 146 13.02 -15.21 -4.37
N CYS A 147 13.68 -15.77 -5.38
CA CYS A 147 14.82 -15.12 -6.04
C CYS A 147 15.93 -14.67 -5.05
N SER A 148 16.13 -15.43 -3.97
CA SER A 148 17.07 -15.12 -2.88
C SER A 148 16.77 -13.79 -2.16
N ALA A 149 15.52 -13.35 -2.19
CA ALA A 149 15.02 -12.17 -1.49
C ALA A 149 13.83 -12.56 -0.60
N GLY A 150 13.77 -11.96 0.61
CA GLY A 150 12.55 -11.89 1.41
C GLY A 150 11.61 -10.85 0.80
N VAL A 151 10.36 -11.23 0.56
CA VAL A 151 9.37 -10.37 -0.09
C VAL A 151 8.00 -10.62 0.49
N ASP A 152 7.17 -9.58 0.46
CA ASP A 152 5.74 -9.69 0.72
C ASP A 152 4.97 -9.47 -0.58
N TYR A 153 3.91 -10.25 -0.80
CA TYR A 153 3.14 -10.22 -2.03
C TYR A 153 1.97 -9.26 -1.93
N ASN A 154 1.81 -8.49 -3.01
CA ASN A 154 0.85 -7.42 -3.11
C ASN A 154 -0.06 -7.57 -4.33
N TYR A 155 -1.31 -7.22 -4.15
CA TYR A 155 -2.31 -7.15 -5.21
C TYR A 155 -2.70 -5.69 -5.46
N LYS A 156 -2.71 -5.31 -6.74
CA LYS A 156 -3.25 -4.04 -7.20
C LYS A 156 -4.01 -4.27 -8.52
N PRO A 157 -5.31 -3.94 -8.61
CA PRO A 157 -6.06 -4.08 -9.84
C PRO A 157 -5.56 -3.14 -10.96
#